data_AF-A0AAX4KZX1-F1
#
_entry.id   AF-A0AAX4KZX1-F1
#
_cell.length_a   1.000
_cell.length_b   1.000
_cell.length_c   1.000
_cell.angle_alpha   90.00
_cell.angle_beta   90.00
_cell.angle_gamma   90.00
#
_symmetry.space_group_name_H-M   'P 1'
#
loop_
_entity.id
_entity.type
_entity.pdbx_description
1 polymer ?
#
loop_
_entity_poly.entity_id
_entity_poly.type
_entity_poly.pdbx_seq_one_letter_code
_entity_poly.pdbx_strand_id
1 'polypeptide(L)'
;MKALTFNLGITINDVPEKEVNRDFVLIRPTRVLINGLENAIYVGLLWVEPFRILGSTGIGKIESVGLDIDKSLEGKLVLVLPYSQTYGGIGTEIDGLLSEKASIPFDSIVLLPQSKFSEKYILYPYASFALQLPNYINNGNTLIIGSGLYGIISALYLKDIVSKVIIYREDGVSPKIIGVEETRHLSQEWDNIIITTFKSWVRAFLDDISKSNTRVIMPKLMNTWPLVSSNKIRFIIPKEIDGALEFIDKKISDKLFSELVAFSNDLLASFPASKAGVIIKVDEIFK
;
A
#
# COMPACT_ATOMS: atom_id res chain seq x y z
N MET A 1 20.49 7.13 14.08
CA MET A 1 19.46 7.76 13.23
C MET A 1 18.13 7.69 13.95
N LYS A 2 17.30 8.74 13.90
CA LYS A 2 15.93 8.67 14.42
C LYS A 2 15.05 7.83 13.50
N ALA A 3 14.17 7.05 14.10
CA ALA A 3 13.18 6.25 13.39
C ALA A 3 11.92 6.06 14.23
N LEU A 4 10.80 5.85 13.54
CA LEU A 4 9.56 5.39 14.16
C LEU A 4 9.53 3.87 14.17
N THR A 5 9.54 3.29 15.36
CA THR A 5 9.56 1.84 15.55
C THR A 5 8.30 1.35 16.25
N PHE A 6 7.92 0.11 15.97
CA PHE A 6 6.92 -0.61 16.75
C PHE A 6 7.58 -1.38 17.91
N ASN A 7 7.20 -1.10 19.14
CA ASN A 7 7.58 -1.89 20.32
C ASN A 7 6.43 -1.87 21.33
N LEU A 8 5.45 -2.78 21.17
CA LEU A 8 4.18 -2.80 21.91
C LEU A 8 3.35 -1.50 21.79
N GLY A 9 3.70 -0.67 20.82
CA GLY A 9 3.24 0.70 20.62
C GLY A 9 4.14 1.39 19.59
N ILE A 10 3.77 2.59 19.15
CA ILE A 10 4.52 3.35 18.15
C ILE A 10 5.31 4.46 18.85
N THR A 11 6.63 4.43 18.72
CA THR A 11 7.53 5.39 19.38
C THR A 11 8.66 5.82 18.45
N ILE A 12 9.15 7.05 18.65
CA ILE A 12 10.35 7.54 17.98
C ILE A 12 11.55 7.18 18.84
N ASN A 13 12.51 6.46 18.26
CA ASN A 13 13.72 6.01 18.94
C ASN A 13 14.96 6.32 18.09
N ASP A 14 16.10 6.43 18.78
CA ASP A 14 17.40 6.37 18.15
C ASP A 14 17.74 4.91 17.85
N VAL A 15 17.99 4.61 16.58
CA VAL A 15 18.39 3.29 16.09
C VAL A 15 19.74 3.38 15.38
N PRO A 16 20.55 2.30 15.38
CA PRO A 16 21.79 2.27 14.63
C PRO A 16 21.53 2.45 13.14
N GLU A 17 22.42 3.15 12.44
CA GLU A 17 22.38 3.19 10.98
C GLU A 17 22.57 1.76 10.44
N LYS A 18 21.74 1.37 9.47
CA LYS A 18 21.84 0.04 8.87
C LYS A 18 22.86 0.04 7.75
N GLU A 19 23.63 -1.04 7.69
CA GLU A 19 24.49 -1.32 6.55
C GLU A 19 23.65 -1.56 5.29
N VAL A 20 24.24 -1.20 4.14
CA VAL A 20 23.63 -1.42 2.84
C VAL A 20 24.08 -2.79 2.35
N ASN A 21 23.17 -3.75 2.35
CA ASN A 21 23.41 -5.07 1.76
C ASN A 21 23.71 -4.94 0.25
N ARG A 22 24.29 -5.98 -0.34
CA ARG A 22 24.77 -5.95 -1.73
C ARG A 22 23.70 -5.61 -2.76
N ASP A 23 22.47 -6.04 -2.52
CA ASP A 23 21.29 -5.87 -3.38
C ASP A 23 20.26 -4.88 -2.79
N PHE A 24 20.71 -4.03 -1.87
CA PHE A 24 19.90 -2.98 -1.25
C PHE A 24 20.33 -1.60 -1.73
N VAL A 25 19.43 -0.64 -1.60
CA VAL A 25 19.72 0.78 -1.75
C VAL A 25 19.53 1.49 -0.42
N LEU A 26 20.40 2.45 -0.12
CA LEU A 26 20.18 3.40 0.96
C LEU A 26 19.35 4.56 0.40
N ILE A 27 18.19 4.79 1.00
CA ILE A 27 17.28 5.85 0.61
C ILE A 27 17.24 6.88 1.73
N ARG A 28 17.20 8.16 1.34
CA ARG A 28 16.78 9.25 2.21
C ARG A 28 15.30 9.55 1.94
N PRO A 29 14.36 9.08 2.79
CA PRO A 29 12.94 9.28 2.58
C PRO A 29 12.56 10.75 2.72
N THR A 30 11.64 11.23 1.88
CA THR A 30 11.10 12.61 1.96
C THR A 30 9.60 12.60 2.16
N ARG A 31 8.89 11.61 1.62
CA ARG A 31 7.46 11.42 1.79
C ARG A 31 7.20 9.98 2.18
N VAL A 32 6.49 9.73 3.27
CA VAL A 32 6.09 8.37 3.65
C VAL A 32 4.61 8.35 3.95
N LEU A 33 3.94 7.32 3.45
CA LEU A 33 2.51 7.18 3.55
C LEU A 33 2.15 6.29 4.74
N ILE A 34 1.44 6.85 5.71
CA ILE A 34 0.74 6.08 6.74
C ILE A 34 -0.62 5.72 6.17
N ASN A 35 -0.92 4.42 6.07
CA ASN A 35 -2.17 3.94 5.50
C ASN A 35 -2.78 2.79 6.33
N GLY A 36 -3.71 2.04 5.72
CA GLY A 36 -4.35 0.89 6.35
C GLY A 36 -3.40 -0.16 6.93
N LEU A 37 -2.20 -0.34 6.36
CA LEU A 37 -1.20 -1.28 6.88
C LEU A 37 -0.63 -0.79 8.22
N GLU A 38 -0.13 0.44 8.26
CA GLU A 38 0.38 1.05 9.48
C GLU A 38 -0.72 1.18 10.56
N ASN A 39 -1.95 1.49 10.15
CA ASN A 39 -3.10 1.49 11.04
C ASN A 39 -3.38 0.10 11.62
N ALA A 40 -3.32 -0.96 10.80
CA ALA A 40 -3.54 -2.33 11.26
C ALA A 40 -2.51 -2.76 12.31
N ILE A 41 -1.26 -2.29 12.18
CA ILE A 41 -0.23 -2.49 13.21
C ILE A 41 -0.60 -1.70 14.47
N TYR A 42 -0.93 -0.42 14.33
CA TYR A 42 -1.28 0.45 15.45
C TYR A 42 -2.46 -0.07 16.28
N VAL A 43 -3.52 -0.57 15.63
CA VAL A 43 -4.72 -1.11 16.30
C VAL A 43 -4.61 -2.59 16.69
N GLY A 44 -3.46 -3.23 16.47
CA GLY A 44 -3.21 -4.62 16.84
C GLY A 44 -3.90 -5.68 15.96
N LEU A 45 -4.39 -5.31 14.77
CA LEU A 45 -4.91 -6.27 13.78
C LEU A 45 -3.80 -7.02 13.04
N LEU A 46 -2.61 -6.41 12.99
CA LEU A 46 -1.42 -6.98 12.37
C LEU A 46 -0.26 -6.89 13.36
N TRP A 47 0.37 -8.02 13.63
CA TRP A 47 1.56 -8.06 14.48
C TRP A 47 2.82 -7.96 13.63
N VAL A 48 3.79 -7.17 14.11
CA VAL A 48 5.15 -7.10 13.55
C VAL A 48 6.16 -7.29 14.67
N GLU A 49 7.37 -7.68 14.30
CA GLU A 49 8.45 -7.87 15.27
C GLU A 49 8.75 -6.58 16.05
N PRO A 50 9.03 -6.65 17.36
CA PRO A 50 9.47 -5.49 18.12
C PRO A 50 10.71 -4.83 17.51
N PHE A 51 10.81 -3.51 17.67
CA PHE A 51 11.82 -2.63 17.08
C PHE A 51 11.80 -2.50 15.55
N ARG A 52 10.79 -3.05 14.88
CA ARG A 52 10.56 -2.85 13.44
C ARG A 52 10.38 -1.36 13.13
N ILE A 53 11.19 -0.81 12.22
CA ILE A 53 10.94 0.50 11.64
C ILE A 53 9.71 0.41 10.73
N LEU A 54 8.72 1.28 10.92
CA LEU A 54 7.47 1.28 10.16
C LEU A 54 7.58 2.10 8.86
N GLY A 55 6.51 2.08 8.06
CA GLY A 55 6.40 2.86 6.81
C GLY A 55 6.69 2.02 5.58
N SER A 56 5.65 1.43 5.01
CA SER A 56 5.74 0.50 3.89
C SER A 56 5.90 1.16 2.52
N THR A 57 5.37 2.36 2.33
CA THR A 57 5.37 3.05 1.04
C THR A 57 5.84 4.48 1.21
N GLY A 58 6.75 4.92 0.35
CA GLY A 58 7.29 6.26 0.41
C GLY A 58 8.07 6.63 -0.84
N ILE A 59 8.44 7.90 -0.90
CA ILE A 59 9.26 8.51 -1.93
C ILE A 59 10.50 9.09 -1.26
N GLY A 60 11.63 8.93 -1.91
CA GLY A 60 12.91 9.44 -1.44
C GLY A 60 13.94 9.51 -2.55
N LYS A 61 15.17 9.87 -2.19
CA LYS A 61 16.32 9.80 -3.11
C LYS A 61 17.25 8.69 -2.69
N ILE A 62 17.80 7.97 -3.66
CA ILE A 62 18.89 7.02 -3.41
C ILE A 62 20.12 7.82 -2.99
N GLU A 63 20.66 7.53 -1.81
CA GLU A 63 21.89 8.12 -1.28
C GLU A 63 23.11 7.28 -1.65
N SER A 64 22.99 5.96 -1.58
CA SER A 64 24.00 5.01 -2.01
C SER A 64 23.37 3.69 -2.45
N VAL A 65 24.13 2.89 -3.19
CA VAL A 65 23.70 1.56 -3.65
C VAL A 65 24.62 0.46 -3.15
N GLY A 66 24.08 -0.74 -2.98
CA GLY A 66 24.84 -1.95 -2.72
C GLY A 66 25.75 -2.34 -3.89
N LEU A 67 26.69 -3.25 -3.62
CA LEU A 67 27.75 -3.64 -4.57
C LEU A 67 27.22 -4.23 -5.89
N ASP A 68 26.04 -4.85 -5.87
CA ASP A 68 25.48 -5.55 -7.03
C ASP A 68 24.48 -4.67 -7.83
N ILE A 69 24.39 -3.37 -7.50
CA ILE A 69 23.46 -2.42 -8.11
C ILE A 69 24.23 -1.33 -8.85
N ASP A 70 23.66 -0.85 -9.96
CA ASP A 70 24.23 0.23 -10.75
C ASP A 70 24.32 1.55 -9.95
N LYS A 71 25.55 2.05 -9.79
CA LYS A 71 25.84 3.33 -9.12
C LYS A 71 25.19 4.54 -9.81
N SER A 72 24.80 4.44 -11.08
CA SER A 72 24.11 5.54 -11.80
C SER A 72 22.76 5.92 -11.19
N LEU A 73 22.22 5.07 -10.31
CA LEU A 73 20.98 5.28 -9.58
C LEU A 73 21.12 6.22 -8.39
N GLU A 74 22.34 6.51 -7.93
CA GLU A 74 22.57 7.46 -6.85
C GLU A 74 22.01 8.85 -7.21
N GLY A 75 21.34 9.49 -6.25
CA GLY A 75 20.66 10.77 -6.41
C GLY A 75 19.31 10.72 -7.12
N LYS A 76 18.91 9.58 -7.71
CA LYS A 76 17.61 9.45 -8.39
C LYS A 76 16.47 9.46 -7.39
N LEU A 77 15.39 10.16 -7.76
CA LEU A 77 14.10 10.09 -7.08
C LEU A 77 13.42 8.74 -7.34
N VAL A 78 13.00 8.08 -6.27
CA VAL A 78 12.38 6.75 -6.31
C VAL A 78 11.14 6.66 -5.44
N LEU A 79 10.28 5.71 -5.76
CA LEU A 79 9.20 5.22 -4.92
C LEU A 79 9.54 3.82 -4.41
N VAL A 80 9.17 3.54 -3.17
CA VAL A 80 9.29 2.22 -2.53
C VAL A 80 7.93 1.56 -2.49
N LEU A 81 7.86 0.35 -3.05
CA LEU A 81 6.70 -0.54 -3.00
C LEU A 81 6.59 -1.20 -1.62
N PRO A 82 5.38 -1.55 -1.16
CA PRO A 82 5.18 -2.11 0.18
C PRO A 82 5.68 -3.55 0.34
N TYR A 83 6.16 -4.19 -0.72
CA TYR A 83 6.55 -5.59 -0.70
C TYR A 83 7.72 -5.86 -1.66
N SER A 84 8.75 -6.51 -1.15
CA SER A 84 9.85 -7.11 -1.88
C SER A 84 9.53 -8.58 -2.18
N GLN A 85 9.76 -9.01 -3.42
CA GLN A 85 9.53 -10.41 -3.80
C GLN A 85 10.52 -11.34 -3.10
N THR A 86 11.72 -10.83 -2.82
CA THR A 86 12.81 -11.58 -2.20
C THR A 86 12.72 -11.55 -0.67
N TYR A 87 12.41 -10.39 -0.08
CA TYR A 87 12.52 -10.16 1.37
C TYR A 87 11.19 -10.01 2.11
N GLY A 88 10.07 -9.88 1.40
CA GLY A 88 8.75 -9.72 2.01
C GLY A 88 8.33 -8.27 2.24
N GLY A 89 7.44 -8.06 3.20
CA GLY A 89 6.79 -6.76 3.42
C GLY A 89 7.73 -5.68 3.99
N ILE A 90 7.74 -4.50 3.35
CA ILE A 90 8.47 -3.32 3.82
C ILE A 90 7.74 -2.70 5.01
N GLY A 91 8.45 -2.40 6.09
CA GLY A 91 7.87 -1.88 7.34
C GLY A 91 7.08 -2.92 8.15
N THR A 92 7.16 -4.20 7.79
CA THR A 92 6.42 -5.30 8.44
C THR A 92 7.29 -6.52 8.70
N GLU A 93 7.97 -7.02 7.66
CA GLU A 93 8.88 -8.18 7.73
C GLU A 93 10.35 -7.76 7.60
N ILE A 94 10.59 -6.68 6.85
CA ILE A 94 11.84 -5.92 6.85
C ILE A 94 11.58 -4.46 7.21
N ASP A 95 12.61 -3.71 7.56
CA ASP A 95 12.46 -2.33 8.03
C ASP A 95 11.91 -1.40 6.96
N GLY A 96 11.12 -0.43 7.41
CA GLY A 96 10.44 0.54 6.57
C GLY A 96 11.15 1.88 6.44
N LEU A 97 10.35 2.89 6.11
CA LEU A 97 10.79 4.20 5.62
C LEU A 97 10.60 5.35 6.61
N LEU A 98 9.91 5.15 7.74
CA LEU A 98 9.72 6.18 8.76
C LEU A 98 11.00 6.36 9.59
N SER A 99 12.09 6.78 8.94
CA SER A 99 13.41 7.02 9.50
C SER A 99 14.19 8.05 8.69
N GLU A 100 15.28 8.59 9.24
CA GLU A 100 16.18 9.51 8.51
C GLU A 100 16.77 8.90 7.24
N LYS A 101 17.14 7.61 7.33
CA LYS A 101 17.65 6.79 6.23
C LYS A 101 17.02 5.41 6.30
N ALA A 102 16.82 4.78 5.16
CA ALA A 102 16.24 3.44 5.05
C ALA A 102 17.04 2.58 4.09
N SER A 103 17.40 1.37 4.51
CA SER A 103 18.05 0.36 3.66
C SER A 103 16.96 -0.55 3.10
N ILE A 104 16.72 -0.47 1.79
CA ILE A 104 15.56 -1.06 1.11
C ILE A 104 16.03 -1.99 -0.03
N PRO A 105 15.45 -3.19 -0.20
CA PRO A 105 15.76 -4.07 -1.32
C PRO A 105 15.49 -3.42 -2.67
N PHE A 106 16.41 -3.57 -3.62
CA PHE A 106 16.28 -2.96 -4.94
C PHE A 106 15.04 -3.45 -5.72
N ASP A 107 14.60 -4.70 -5.50
CA ASP A 107 13.41 -5.28 -6.14
C ASP A 107 12.08 -4.65 -5.70
N SER A 108 12.10 -3.72 -4.74
CA SER A 108 10.95 -2.94 -4.27
C SER A 108 11.00 -1.47 -4.71
N ILE A 109 11.95 -1.10 -5.58
CA ILE A 109 12.18 0.27 -6.03
C ILE A 109 11.56 0.53 -7.40
N VAL A 110 10.90 1.68 -7.53
CA VAL A 110 10.41 2.22 -8.81
C VAL A 110 11.07 3.56 -9.06
N LEU A 111 11.69 3.74 -10.22
CA LEU A 111 12.27 5.03 -10.60
C LEU A 111 11.16 6.02 -10.97
N LEU A 112 11.19 7.21 -10.38
CA LEU A 112 10.24 8.27 -10.69
C LEU A 112 10.81 9.24 -11.75
N PRO A 113 9.95 9.96 -12.50
CA PRO A 113 10.40 11.00 -13.40
C PRO A 113 11.16 12.12 -12.66
N GLN A 114 12.40 12.38 -13.08
CA GLN A 114 13.25 13.40 -12.42
C GLN A 114 12.85 14.84 -12.78
N SER A 115 12.19 15.02 -13.93
CA SER A 115 11.80 16.34 -14.45
C SER A 115 10.47 16.87 -13.91
N LYS A 116 9.63 15.99 -13.35
CA LYS A 116 8.29 16.35 -12.85
C LYS A 116 7.92 15.47 -11.66
N PHE A 117 7.87 16.08 -10.48
CA PHE A 117 7.39 15.42 -9.27
C PHE A 117 5.90 15.72 -9.05
N SER A 118 5.16 14.69 -8.62
CA SER A 118 3.79 14.82 -8.11
C SER A 118 3.65 14.02 -6.83
N GLU A 119 3.09 14.62 -5.78
CA GLU A 119 2.76 13.92 -4.53
C GLU A 119 1.80 12.75 -4.76
N LYS A 120 1.01 12.79 -5.85
CA LYS A 120 0.10 11.70 -6.23
C LYS A 120 0.84 10.41 -6.59
N TYR A 121 2.12 10.49 -6.95
CA TYR A 121 2.91 9.30 -7.29
C TYR A 121 3.08 8.34 -6.11
N ILE A 122 2.88 8.78 -4.87
CA ILE A 122 2.81 7.90 -3.70
C ILE A 122 1.73 6.81 -3.85
N LEU A 123 0.73 7.02 -4.73
CA LEU A 123 -0.35 6.08 -4.99
C LEU A 123 0.03 4.94 -5.95
N TYR A 124 1.28 4.90 -6.43
CA TYR A 124 1.77 3.92 -7.39
C TYR A 124 1.47 2.46 -7.00
N PRO A 125 1.69 1.99 -5.76
CA PRO A 125 1.43 0.58 -5.44
C PRO A 125 -0.03 0.17 -5.65
N TYR A 126 -0.96 1.08 -5.36
CA TYR A 126 -2.39 0.84 -5.50
C TYR A 126 -2.84 0.89 -6.96
N ALA A 127 -2.28 1.81 -7.75
CA ALA A 127 -2.49 1.86 -9.19
C ALA A 127 -1.92 0.61 -9.87
N SER A 128 -0.72 0.18 -9.47
CA SER A 128 -0.08 -1.04 -9.96
C SER A 128 -0.94 -2.28 -9.68
N PHE A 129 -1.48 -2.41 -8.46
CA PHE A 129 -2.41 -3.49 -8.15
C PHE A 129 -3.67 -3.42 -9.02
N ALA A 130 -4.29 -2.25 -9.16
CA ALA A 130 -5.51 -2.09 -9.96
C ALA A 130 -5.31 -2.46 -11.44
N LEU A 131 -4.20 -2.03 -12.04
CA LEU A 131 -3.85 -2.33 -13.44
C LEU A 131 -3.59 -3.82 -13.70
N GLN A 132 -3.29 -4.60 -12.67
CA GLN A 132 -3.12 -6.05 -12.78
C GLN A 132 -4.43 -6.84 -12.71
N LEU A 133 -5.51 -6.23 -12.19
CA LEU A 133 -6.81 -6.89 -12.00
C LEU A 133 -7.41 -7.48 -13.29
N PRO A 134 -7.31 -6.87 -14.49
CA PRO A 134 -7.91 -7.40 -15.72
C PRO A 134 -7.38 -8.77 -16.14
N ASN A 135 -6.18 -9.16 -15.68
CA ASN A 135 -5.64 -10.50 -15.89
C ASN A 135 -6.44 -11.59 -15.15
N TYR A 136 -7.30 -11.19 -14.22
CA TYR A 136 -8.07 -12.07 -13.36
C TYR A 136 -9.57 -11.74 -13.37
N ILE A 137 -9.93 -10.45 -13.48
CA ILE A 137 -11.30 -9.92 -13.44
C ILE A 137 -11.53 -9.12 -14.72
N ASN A 138 -12.26 -9.71 -15.66
CA ASN A 138 -12.55 -9.09 -16.96
C ASN A 138 -14.05 -8.94 -17.26
N ASN A 139 -14.93 -9.40 -16.36
CA ASN A 139 -16.37 -9.31 -16.47
C ASN A 139 -17.06 -9.57 -15.12
N GLY A 140 -18.38 -9.44 -15.09
CA GLY A 140 -19.23 -9.86 -13.97
C GLY A 140 -19.45 -8.81 -12.89
N ASN A 141 -20.18 -9.18 -11.84
CA ASN A 141 -20.43 -8.34 -10.68
C ASN A 141 -19.28 -8.46 -9.69
N THR A 142 -18.67 -7.33 -9.34
CA THR A 142 -17.50 -7.26 -8.47
C THR A 142 -17.83 -6.59 -7.15
N LEU A 143 -17.61 -7.31 -6.06
CA LEU A 143 -17.64 -6.78 -4.70
C LEU A 143 -16.23 -6.44 -4.24
N ILE A 144 -16.05 -5.25 -3.68
CA ILE A 144 -14.81 -4.82 -3.05
C ILE A 144 -15.08 -4.64 -1.56
N ILE A 145 -14.37 -5.39 -0.72
CA ILE A 145 -14.51 -5.36 0.73
C ILE A 145 -13.37 -4.52 1.31
N GLY A 146 -13.73 -3.35 1.84
CA GLY A 146 -12.80 -2.32 2.33
C GLY A 146 -12.70 -1.11 1.39
N SER A 147 -12.64 0.08 1.99
CA SER A 147 -12.60 1.36 1.27
C SER A 147 -11.29 2.14 1.48
N GLY A 148 -10.19 1.43 1.71
CA GLY A 148 -8.84 2.03 1.70
C GLY A 148 -8.35 2.32 0.28
N LEU A 149 -7.08 2.72 0.15
CA LEU A 149 -6.49 3.09 -1.14
C LEU A 149 -6.57 1.97 -2.19
N TYR A 150 -6.29 0.71 -1.82
CA TYR A 150 -6.47 -0.45 -2.71
C TYR A 150 -7.92 -0.58 -3.19
N GLY A 151 -8.90 -0.50 -2.28
CA GLY A 151 -10.32 -0.69 -2.62
C GLY A 151 -10.84 0.41 -3.54
N ILE A 152 -10.62 1.68 -3.18
CA ILE A 152 -11.07 2.83 -3.97
C ILE A 152 -10.40 2.87 -5.35
N ILE A 153 -9.09 2.68 -5.43
CA ILE A 153 -8.38 2.76 -6.71
C ILE A 153 -8.74 1.58 -7.61
N SER A 154 -8.95 0.39 -7.04
CA SER A 154 -9.49 -0.76 -7.79
C SER A 154 -10.90 -0.48 -8.31
N ALA A 155 -11.76 0.13 -7.50
CA ALA A 155 -13.12 0.47 -7.91
C ALA A 155 -13.14 1.49 -9.06
N LEU A 156 -12.30 2.53 -8.95
CA LEU A 156 -12.13 3.56 -9.97
C LEU A 156 -11.67 2.97 -11.31
N TYR A 157 -10.82 1.95 -11.27
CA TYR A 157 -10.31 1.31 -12.47
C TYR A 157 -11.30 0.31 -13.08
N LEU A 158 -11.93 -0.53 -12.25
CA LEU A 158 -12.79 -1.62 -12.73
C LEU A 158 -14.18 -1.18 -13.18
N LYS A 159 -14.69 -0.02 -12.75
CA LYS A 159 -16.05 0.43 -13.07
C LYS A 159 -16.36 0.54 -14.58
N ASP A 160 -15.33 0.68 -15.40
CA ASP A 160 -15.44 0.78 -16.86
C ASP A 160 -15.15 -0.57 -17.56
N ILE A 161 -14.83 -1.63 -16.79
CA ILE A 161 -14.38 -2.95 -17.26
C ILE A 161 -15.41 -4.03 -16.94
N VAL A 162 -15.99 -3.99 -15.74
CA VAL A 162 -16.91 -5.02 -15.25
C VAL A 162 -18.36 -4.54 -15.28
N SER A 163 -19.32 -5.46 -15.15
CA SER A 163 -20.75 -5.14 -15.25
C SER A 163 -21.23 -4.26 -14.10
N LYS A 164 -20.71 -4.50 -12.89
CA LYS A 164 -21.07 -3.75 -11.69
C LYS A 164 -19.92 -3.76 -10.70
N VAL A 165 -19.64 -2.61 -10.08
CA VAL A 165 -18.70 -2.49 -8.96
C VAL A 165 -19.45 -2.01 -7.73
N ILE A 166 -19.37 -2.79 -6.65
CA ILE A 166 -19.95 -2.45 -5.36
C ILE A 166 -18.85 -2.48 -4.30
N ILE A 167 -18.83 -1.47 -3.44
CA ILE A 167 -17.97 -1.44 -2.26
C ILE A 167 -18.79 -1.77 -1.02
N TYR A 168 -18.31 -2.71 -0.22
CA TYR A 168 -18.73 -2.88 1.16
C TYR A 168 -17.70 -2.22 2.08
N ARG A 169 -18.18 -1.35 2.97
CA ARG A 169 -17.35 -0.69 3.99
C ARG A 169 -18.09 -0.71 5.32
N GLU A 170 -17.41 -1.11 6.39
CA GLU A 170 -17.92 -0.93 7.75
C GLU A 170 -17.65 0.51 8.21
N ASP A 171 -16.42 0.94 7.96
CA ASP A 171 -15.78 2.17 8.36
C ASP A 171 -14.84 2.69 7.25
N GLY A 172 -14.41 3.95 7.36
CA GLY A 172 -13.43 4.57 6.46
C GLY A 172 -14.00 5.62 5.51
N VAL A 173 -13.15 6.11 4.62
CA VAL A 173 -13.50 7.18 3.67
C VAL A 173 -14.56 6.70 2.68
N SER A 174 -15.46 7.60 2.26
CA SER A 174 -16.47 7.34 1.23
C SER A 174 -16.47 8.42 0.14
N PRO A 175 -15.42 8.46 -0.70
CA PRO A 175 -15.41 9.36 -1.85
C PRO A 175 -16.50 8.95 -2.84
N LYS A 176 -17.15 9.94 -3.46
CA LYS A 176 -18.19 9.68 -4.46
C LYS A 176 -17.55 9.34 -5.81
N ILE A 177 -17.57 8.07 -6.18
CA ILE A 177 -17.11 7.59 -7.49
C ILE A 177 -18.32 7.29 -8.38
N ILE A 178 -18.48 8.04 -9.48
CA ILE A 178 -19.55 7.78 -10.45
C ILE A 178 -19.34 6.38 -11.05
N GLY A 179 -20.40 5.56 -11.03
CA GLY A 179 -20.40 4.17 -11.52
C GLY A 179 -20.04 3.12 -10.46
N VAL A 180 -19.87 3.52 -9.20
CA VAL A 180 -19.61 2.61 -8.07
C VAL A 180 -20.71 2.74 -7.04
N GLU A 181 -21.29 1.61 -6.64
CA GLU A 181 -22.33 1.54 -5.61
C GLU A 181 -21.75 1.13 -4.25
N GLU A 182 -22.50 1.37 -3.17
CA GLU A 182 -22.19 0.89 -1.83
C GLU A 182 -23.25 -0.11 -1.37
N THR A 183 -22.84 -1.16 -0.67
CA THR A 183 -23.74 -2.10 0.00
C THR A 183 -23.39 -2.25 1.47
N ARG A 184 -24.42 -2.50 2.30
CA ARG A 184 -24.28 -2.96 3.69
C ARG A 184 -24.61 -4.45 3.83
N HIS A 185 -25.05 -5.09 2.75
CA HIS A 185 -25.44 -6.49 2.73
C HIS A 185 -24.45 -7.30 1.91
N LEU A 186 -24.04 -8.43 2.48
CA LEU A 186 -23.22 -9.43 1.81
C LEU A 186 -24.13 -10.59 1.41
N SER A 187 -24.10 -10.94 0.15
CA SER A 187 -24.88 -12.02 -0.47
C SER A 187 -23.93 -12.90 -1.30
N GLN A 188 -24.39 -14.05 -1.78
CA GLN A 188 -23.64 -14.88 -2.71
C GLN A 188 -23.93 -14.52 -4.16
N GLU A 189 -23.96 -13.24 -4.54
CA GLU A 189 -24.27 -12.85 -5.93
C GLU A 189 -23.04 -12.50 -6.79
N TRP A 190 -21.85 -12.48 -6.18
CA TRP A 190 -20.64 -11.91 -6.79
C TRP A 190 -19.87 -12.91 -7.66
N ASP A 191 -19.49 -12.47 -8.85
CA ASP A 191 -18.57 -13.19 -9.73
C ASP A 191 -17.12 -12.97 -9.28
N ASN A 192 -16.83 -11.78 -8.74
CA ASN A 192 -15.51 -11.41 -8.25
C ASN A 192 -15.59 -10.75 -6.87
N ILE A 193 -14.65 -11.05 -5.99
CA ILE A 193 -14.48 -10.42 -4.68
C ILE A 193 -13.04 -9.93 -4.55
N ILE A 194 -12.86 -8.64 -4.23
CA ILE A 194 -11.56 -8.05 -3.92
C ILE A 194 -11.53 -7.71 -2.43
N ILE A 195 -10.65 -8.36 -1.68
CA ILE A 195 -10.48 -8.12 -0.25
C ILE A 195 -9.35 -7.10 -0.10
N THR A 196 -9.63 -5.96 0.56
CA THR A 196 -8.66 -4.88 0.77
C THR A 196 -8.62 -4.40 2.22
N THR A 197 -9.09 -5.25 3.14
CA THR A 197 -9.17 -5.00 4.58
C THR A 197 -8.37 -6.03 5.36
N PHE A 198 -7.82 -5.61 6.50
CA PHE A 198 -7.10 -6.49 7.42
C PHE A 198 -8.04 -7.32 8.31
N LYS A 199 -9.31 -6.92 8.43
CA LYS A 199 -10.31 -7.57 9.28
C LYS A 199 -10.46 -9.06 8.94
N SER A 200 -10.24 -9.92 9.93
CA SER A 200 -10.15 -11.37 9.73
C SER A 200 -11.48 -12.04 9.43
N TRP A 201 -12.61 -11.46 9.85
CA TRP A 201 -13.93 -12.04 9.63
C TRP A 201 -14.22 -12.24 8.13
N VAL A 202 -13.74 -11.33 7.26
CA VAL A 202 -13.96 -11.46 5.80
C VAL A 202 -13.40 -12.76 5.26
N ARG A 203 -12.23 -13.17 5.76
CA ARG A 203 -11.58 -14.43 5.36
C ARG A 203 -12.28 -15.64 5.99
N ALA A 204 -12.78 -15.51 7.21
CA ALA A 204 -13.50 -16.58 7.91
C ALA A 204 -14.86 -16.88 7.27
N PHE A 205 -15.56 -15.86 6.77
CA PHE A 205 -16.88 -15.97 6.15
C PHE A 205 -16.84 -15.92 4.62
N LEU A 206 -15.67 -16.09 4.02
CA LEU A 206 -15.52 -15.98 2.57
C LEU A 206 -16.39 -16.99 1.81
N ASP A 207 -16.50 -18.21 2.32
CA ASP A 207 -17.32 -19.26 1.71
C ASP A 207 -18.83 -18.98 1.83
N ASP A 208 -19.25 -18.20 2.82
CA ASP A 208 -20.65 -17.81 2.99
C ASP A 208 -21.06 -16.69 2.03
N ILE A 209 -20.10 -15.88 1.57
CA ILE A 209 -20.33 -14.74 0.68
C ILE A 209 -19.88 -14.98 -0.76
N SER A 210 -19.31 -16.15 -1.07
CA SER A 210 -18.78 -16.50 -2.39
C SER A 210 -19.42 -17.78 -2.95
N LYS A 211 -19.62 -17.82 -4.26
CA LYS A 211 -19.98 -19.04 -4.98
C LYS A 211 -18.71 -19.87 -5.25
N SER A 212 -18.89 -21.10 -5.70
CA SER A 212 -17.77 -22.01 -6.02
C SER A 212 -16.82 -21.48 -7.10
N ASN A 213 -17.34 -20.70 -8.06
CA ASN A 213 -16.58 -20.12 -9.17
C ASN A 213 -16.19 -18.65 -8.96
N THR A 214 -16.48 -18.06 -7.80
CA THR A 214 -16.14 -16.67 -7.51
C THR A 214 -14.62 -16.49 -7.50
N ARG A 215 -14.14 -15.47 -8.22
CA ARG A 215 -12.71 -15.11 -8.23
C ARG A 215 -12.42 -14.22 -7.03
N VAL A 216 -11.56 -14.67 -6.12
CA VAL A 216 -11.22 -13.90 -4.92
C VAL A 216 -9.78 -13.39 -5.03
N ILE A 217 -9.60 -12.08 -4.88
CA ILE A 217 -8.31 -11.41 -5.05
C ILE A 217 -7.96 -10.58 -3.81
N MET A 218 -6.68 -10.58 -3.43
CA MET A 218 -6.17 -9.77 -2.34
C MET A 218 -4.76 -9.23 -2.68
N PRO A 219 -4.40 -8.00 -2.30
CA PRO A 219 -3.01 -7.55 -2.43
C PRO A 219 -2.10 -8.37 -1.50
N LYS A 220 -0.93 -8.78 -2.01
CA LYS A 220 0.13 -9.37 -1.19
C LYS A 220 0.97 -8.25 -0.60
N LEU A 221 0.95 -8.15 0.72
CA LEU A 221 1.69 -7.11 1.46
C LEU A 221 2.77 -7.72 2.37
N MET A 222 2.67 -9.01 2.69
CA MET A 222 3.58 -9.76 3.56
C MET A 222 3.62 -11.23 3.11
N ASN A 223 4.65 -11.96 3.53
CA ASN A 223 4.73 -13.42 3.38
C ASN A 223 3.94 -14.15 4.47
N THR A 224 3.93 -13.59 5.68
CA THR A 224 3.35 -14.19 6.88
C THR A 224 1.89 -13.84 7.12
N TRP A 225 1.31 -12.93 6.32
CA TRP A 225 -0.08 -12.53 6.43
C TRP A 225 -0.84 -12.69 5.11
N PRO A 226 -2.09 -13.19 5.13
CA PRO A 226 -2.84 -13.64 6.29
C PRO A 226 -2.38 -15.01 6.81
N LEU A 227 -2.45 -15.21 8.13
CA LEU A 227 -2.08 -16.49 8.77
C LEU A 227 -2.96 -17.66 8.30
N VAL A 228 -4.24 -17.38 8.05
CA VAL A 228 -5.22 -18.34 7.53
C VAL A 228 -5.90 -17.72 6.33
N SER A 229 -5.85 -18.43 5.19
CA SER A 229 -6.44 -18.01 3.93
C SER A 229 -7.14 -19.20 3.28
N SER A 230 -8.28 -18.95 2.65
CA SER A 230 -8.86 -19.90 1.70
C SER A 230 -7.95 -20.05 0.49
N ASN A 231 -7.86 -21.27 -0.05
CA ASN A 231 -7.15 -21.58 -1.30
C ASN A 231 -7.79 -20.89 -2.52
N LYS A 232 -9.00 -20.33 -2.38
CA LYS A 232 -9.66 -19.53 -3.42
C LYS A 232 -9.00 -18.16 -3.63
N ILE A 233 -8.24 -17.66 -2.64
CA ILE A 233 -7.66 -16.32 -2.68
C ILE A 233 -6.42 -16.32 -3.57
N ARG A 234 -6.45 -15.49 -4.60
CA ARG A 234 -5.29 -15.15 -5.41
C ARG A 234 -4.66 -13.86 -4.91
N PHE A 235 -3.37 -13.95 -4.57
CA PHE A 235 -2.58 -12.82 -4.12
C PHE A 235 -1.93 -12.12 -5.31
N ILE A 236 -2.06 -10.80 -5.39
CA ILE A 236 -1.39 -9.97 -6.40
C ILE A 236 -0.35 -9.09 -5.70
N ILE A 237 0.89 -9.17 -6.17
CA ILE A 237 1.99 -8.35 -5.66
C ILE A 237 1.98 -7.00 -6.41
N PRO A 238 1.90 -5.86 -5.71
CA PRO A 238 2.22 -4.57 -6.31
C PRO A 238 3.66 -4.58 -6.82
N LYS A 239 3.85 -4.25 -8.10
CA LYS A 239 5.16 -4.28 -8.76
C LYS A 239 5.31 -3.11 -9.73
N GLU A 240 6.51 -2.88 -10.23
CA GLU A 240 6.68 -1.95 -11.34
C GLU A 240 5.86 -2.42 -12.56
N ILE A 241 5.04 -1.50 -13.10
CA ILE A 241 4.17 -1.74 -14.25
C ILE A 241 4.03 -0.47 -15.08
N ASP A 242 4.03 -0.64 -16.40
CA ASP A 242 3.79 0.43 -17.35
C ASP A 242 2.39 1.04 -17.18
N GLY A 243 2.29 2.34 -17.41
CA GLY A 243 1.02 3.07 -17.35
C GLY A 243 0.51 3.39 -15.94
N ALA A 244 1.15 2.95 -14.86
CA ALA A 244 0.74 3.28 -13.49
C ALA A 244 0.76 4.80 -13.21
N LEU A 245 1.84 5.50 -13.60
CA LEU A 245 1.94 6.95 -13.46
C LEU A 245 0.92 7.68 -14.35
N GLU A 246 0.70 7.18 -15.58
CA GLU A 246 -0.29 7.74 -16.49
C GLU A 246 -1.71 7.60 -15.93
N PHE A 247 -2.03 6.44 -15.37
CA PHE A 247 -3.31 6.20 -14.70
C PHE A 247 -3.49 7.17 -13.53
N ILE A 248 -2.47 7.35 -12.70
CA ILE A 248 -2.52 8.32 -11.59
C ILE A 248 -2.77 9.74 -12.12
N ASP A 249 -2.01 10.18 -13.12
CA ASP A 249 -2.12 11.53 -13.65
C ASP A 249 -3.46 11.79 -14.34
N LYS A 250 -4.02 10.80 -15.05
CA LYS A 250 -5.26 10.96 -15.83
C LYS A 250 -6.54 10.65 -15.07
N LYS A 251 -6.53 9.66 -14.19
CA LYS A 251 -7.75 9.14 -13.53
C LYS A 251 -7.91 9.64 -12.10
N ILE A 252 -6.82 9.99 -11.42
CA ILE A 252 -6.88 10.52 -10.05
C ILE A 252 -6.82 12.05 -10.08
N SER A 253 -8.01 12.65 -10.04
CA SER A 253 -8.15 14.10 -9.91
C SER A 253 -7.62 14.61 -8.58
N ASP A 254 -7.23 15.89 -8.52
CA ASP A 254 -6.71 16.48 -7.27
C ASP A 254 -7.79 16.53 -6.18
N LYS A 255 -9.06 16.65 -6.58
CA LYS A 255 -10.20 16.50 -5.68
C LYS A 255 -10.23 15.10 -5.07
N LEU A 256 -10.17 14.05 -5.89
CA LEU A 256 -10.17 12.68 -5.39
C LEU A 256 -8.94 12.41 -4.52
N PHE A 257 -7.76 12.87 -4.94
CA PHE A 257 -6.54 12.74 -4.16
C PHE A 257 -6.67 13.39 -2.78
N SER A 258 -7.18 14.63 -2.71
CA SER A 258 -7.39 15.32 -1.43
C SER A 258 -8.52 14.72 -0.58
N GLU A 259 -9.50 14.02 -1.15
CA GLU A 259 -10.48 13.24 -0.39
C GLU A 259 -9.87 11.97 0.23
N LEU A 260 -8.88 11.36 -0.44
CA LEU A 260 -8.24 10.12 -0.01
C LEU A 260 -7.04 10.32 0.92
N VAL A 261 -6.26 11.36 0.66
CA VAL A 261 -4.94 11.56 1.26
C VAL A 261 -4.89 12.92 1.95
N ALA A 262 -4.38 12.93 3.17
CA ALA A 262 -4.03 14.15 3.90
C ALA A 262 -2.52 14.31 4.02
N PHE A 263 -2.07 15.49 4.44
CA PHE A 263 -0.69 15.76 4.80
C PHE A 263 -0.62 16.07 6.29
N SER A 264 0.44 15.63 6.95
CA SER A 264 0.70 15.96 8.35
C SER A 264 2.19 16.20 8.58
N ASN A 265 2.48 17.13 9.49
CA ASN A 265 3.81 17.40 10.00
C ASN A 265 4.01 16.80 11.41
N ASP A 266 2.96 16.23 12.01
CA ASP A 266 3.03 15.52 13.28
C ASP A 266 2.89 14.03 13.02
N LEU A 267 4.01 13.31 13.16
CA LEU A 267 4.08 11.88 12.90
C LEU A 267 3.18 11.07 13.84
N LEU A 268 3.24 11.34 15.15
CA LEU A 268 2.53 10.54 16.14
C LEU A 268 1.02 10.81 16.11
N ALA A 269 0.62 12.07 15.91
CA ALA A 269 -0.80 12.43 15.76
C ALA A 269 -1.43 11.88 14.46
N SER A 270 -0.62 11.33 13.55
CA SER A 270 -1.10 10.72 12.30
C SER A 270 -1.49 9.25 12.45
N PHE A 271 -1.38 8.68 13.66
CA PHE A 271 -1.83 7.32 13.96
C PHE A 271 -3.08 7.32 14.86
N PRO A 272 -4.17 6.66 14.46
CA PRO A 272 -4.40 6.09 13.13
C PRO A 272 -4.61 7.20 12.08
N ALA A 273 -4.30 6.89 10.82
CA ALA A 273 -4.52 7.82 9.71
C ALA A 273 -5.99 8.27 9.62
N SER A 274 -6.21 9.58 9.52
CA SER A 274 -7.55 10.21 9.50
C SER A 274 -8.29 10.09 8.17
N LYS A 275 -7.60 9.66 7.10
CA LYS A 275 -8.14 9.35 5.76
C LYS A 275 -7.63 7.98 5.30
N ALA A 276 -7.83 7.64 4.02
CA ALA A 276 -7.28 6.40 3.45
C ALA A 276 -5.75 6.37 3.49
N GLY A 277 -5.10 7.54 3.51
CA GLY A 277 -3.70 7.67 3.90
C GLY A 277 -3.34 9.10 4.35
N VAL A 278 -2.22 9.21 5.06
CA VAL A 278 -1.60 10.47 5.47
C VAL A 278 -0.15 10.47 5.00
N ILE A 279 0.22 11.47 4.21
CA ILE A 279 1.62 11.68 3.81
C ILE A 279 2.33 12.47 4.91
N ILE A 280 3.43 11.90 5.35
CA ILE A 280 4.37 12.50 6.29
C ILE A 280 5.58 13.02 5.55
N LYS A 281 5.99 14.25 5.87
CA LYS A 281 7.24 14.83 5.40
C LYS A 281 8.39 14.45 6.34
N VAL A 282 8.94 13.26 6.11
CA VAL A 282 9.93 12.63 6.99
C VAL A 282 11.20 13.48 7.12
N ASP A 283 11.59 14.14 6.03
CA ASP A 283 12.75 15.02 5.97
C ASP A 283 12.59 16.31 6.79
N GLU A 284 11.38 16.68 7.18
CA GLU A 284 11.12 17.81 8.10
C GLU A 284 11.07 17.36 9.56
N ILE A 285 10.67 16.11 9.84
CA ILE A 285 10.44 15.58 11.19
C ILE A 285 11.73 15.06 11.84
N PHE A 286 12.58 14.36 11.08
CA PHE A 286 13.81 13.79 11.62
C PHE A 286 15.05 14.64 11.33
N LYS A 287 14.89 15.96 11.20
CA LYS A 287 16.03 16.89 11.19
C LYS A 287 16.78 16.92 12.53
#